data_AF-A0AA39QDU2-F1
#
_entry.id   AF-A0AA39QDU2-F1
#
_cell.length_a   1.000
_cell.length_b   1.000
_cell.length_c   1.000
_cell.angle_alpha   90.00
_cell.angle_beta   90.00
_cell.angle_gamma   90.00
#
_symmetry.space_group_name_H-M   'P 1'
#
loop_
_entity.id
_entity.type
_entity.pdbx_description
1 polymer ?
#
loop_
_entity_poly.entity_id
_entity_poly.type
_entity_poly.pdbx_seq_one_letter_code
_entity_poly.pdbx_strand_id
1 'polypeptide(L)'
;MSSICCTIRFHLCCCWPSSDQAQFEERIVHLTASAGFSLSWVENPEWIAFCEDFLPAAKVPSRKVVTNCLLPTTLDAMCTSVHREAAGQSVTAQCDGWSGENHHHYIAFMVTINGKTAAKLFERMIEVINILENEWDVRARKLLGHRFPYLIMPDCYAHHMSY
;
A
#
# COMPACT_ATOMS: atom_id res chain seq x y z
N MET A 1 47.60 -14.32 -34.78
CA MET A 1 47.45 -12.85 -34.82
C MET A 1 46.07 -12.51 -34.25
N SER A 2 45.90 -11.33 -33.64
CA SER A 2 44.79 -11.07 -32.70
C SER A 2 43.41 -11.01 -33.36
N SER A 3 42.43 -11.68 -32.76
CA SER A 3 41.02 -11.43 -33.06
C SER A 3 40.57 -10.17 -32.32
N ILE A 4 40.29 -9.10 -33.07
CA ILE A 4 39.73 -7.87 -32.50
C ILE A 4 38.22 -8.04 -32.44
N CYS A 5 37.72 -8.59 -31.34
CA CYS A 5 36.29 -8.60 -31.04
C CYS A 5 35.85 -7.16 -30.70
N CYS A 6 35.52 -6.38 -31.72
CA CYS A 6 35.04 -5.02 -31.56
C CYS A 6 33.57 -5.02 -31.12
N THR A 7 33.32 -5.34 -29.84
CA THR A 7 32.00 -5.17 -29.23
C THR A 7 31.70 -3.68 -29.10
N ILE A 8 31.11 -3.10 -30.15
CA ILE A 8 30.59 -1.73 -30.13
C ILE A 8 29.38 -1.70 -29.20
N ARG A 9 29.62 -1.52 -27.89
CA ARG A 9 28.61 -1.05 -26.94
C ARG A 9 28.18 0.34 -27.42
N PHE A 10 27.07 0.42 -28.14
CA PHE A 10 26.42 1.69 -28.47
C PHE A 10 26.01 2.38 -27.17
N HIS A 11 26.85 3.31 -26.71
CA HIS A 11 26.55 4.21 -25.58
C HIS A 11 25.57 5.32 -26.02
N LEU A 12 24.42 4.90 -26.55
CA LEU A 12 23.26 5.76 -26.68
C LEU A 12 22.65 5.95 -25.30
N CYS A 13 23.25 6.88 -24.54
CA CYS A 13 22.71 7.39 -23.29
C CYS A 13 21.48 8.27 -23.59
N CYS A 14 20.38 7.60 -23.96
CA CYS A 14 19.04 8.16 -23.92
C CYS A 14 18.38 7.69 -22.62
N CYS A 15 18.41 8.54 -21.60
CA CYS A 15 17.59 8.38 -20.40
C CYS A 15 16.15 8.08 -20.82
N TRP A 16 15.46 7.21 -20.09
CA TRP A 16 14.08 6.86 -20.42
C TRP A 16 13.17 8.10 -20.56
N PRO A 17 12.23 8.10 -21.52
CA PRO A 17 11.15 9.07 -21.57
C PRO A 17 10.45 9.19 -20.22
N SER A 18 9.96 10.38 -19.86
CA SER A 18 9.36 10.62 -18.55
C SER A 18 8.13 9.73 -18.27
N SER A 19 7.43 9.28 -19.31
CA SER A 19 6.38 8.25 -19.23
C SER A 19 6.88 6.90 -18.73
N ASP A 20 8.03 6.48 -19.23
CA ASP A 20 8.57 5.13 -19.08
C ASP A 20 9.26 5.01 -17.72
N GLN A 21 9.99 6.06 -17.33
CA GLN A 21 10.52 6.24 -15.98
C GLN A 21 9.40 6.31 -14.93
N ALA A 22 8.31 7.05 -15.17
CA ALA A 22 7.18 7.12 -14.24
C ALA A 22 6.46 5.76 -14.11
N GLN A 23 6.28 5.03 -15.21
CA GLN A 23 5.71 3.68 -15.17
C GLN A 23 6.61 2.69 -14.41
N PHE A 24 7.94 2.80 -14.56
CA PHE A 24 8.88 2.01 -13.76
C PHE A 24 8.79 2.35 -12.27
N GLU A 25 8.79 3.63 -11.91
CA GLU A 25 8.66 4.09 -10.53
C GLU A 25 7.34 3.63 -9.87
N GLU A 26 6.22 3.66 -10.60
CA GLU A 26 4.95 3.05 -10.21
C GLU A 26 5.10 1.52 -9.98
N ARG A 27 5.70 0.80 -10.94
CA ARG A 27 5.92 -0.65 -10.86
C ARG A 27 6.81 -1.04 -9.68
N ILE A 28 7.78 -0.21 -9.30
CA ILE A 28 8.61 -0.42 -8.10
C ILE A 28 7.75 -0.35 -6.82
N VAL A 29 6.84 0.63 -6.70
CA VAL A 29 5.92 0.71 -5.55
C VAL A 29 5.00 -0.52 -5.50
N HIS A 30 4.40 -0.89 -6.64
CA HIS A 30 3.57 -2.10 -6.74
C HIS A 30 4.31 -3.36 -6.33
N LEU A 31 5.53 -3.59 -6.86
CA LEU A 31 6.34 -4.78 -6.54
C LEU A 31 6.71 -4.82 -5.05
N THR A 32 7.11 -3.67 -4.49
CA THR A 32 7.41 -3.52 -3.06
C THR A 32 6.24 -3.97 -2.19
N ALA A 33 5.03 -3.48 -2.50
CA ALA A 33 3.82 -3.81 -1.76
C ALA A 33 3.37 -5.26 -1.96
N SER A 34 3.33 -5.75 -3.21
CA SER A 34 2.83 -7.10 -3.52
C SER A 34 3.74 -8.23 -3.05
N ALA A 35 5.04 -7.99 -2.96
CA ALA A 35 6.02 -8.97 -2.48
C ALA A 35 6.38 -8.80 -0.99
N GLY A 36 5.80 -7.80 -0.30
CA GLY A 36 6.07 -7.53 1.12
C GLY A 36 7.51 -7.08 1.40
N PHE A 37 8.20 -6.47 0.43
CA PHE A 37 9.62 -6.13 0.57
C PHE A 37 9.84 -4.92 1.49
N SER A 38 10.87 -5.00 2.34
CA SER A 38 11.40 -3.83 3.06
C SER A 38 11.77 -2.72 2.08
N LEU A 39 11.40 -1.46 2.36
CA LEU A 39 11.67 -0.30 1.49
C LEU A 39 13.16 -0.09 1.16
N SER A 40 14.08 -0.75 1.87
CA SER A 40 15.52 -0.78 1.57
C SER A 40 15.92 -1.71 0.41
N TRP A 41 15.01 -2.53 -0.13
CA TRP A 41 15.35 -3.48 -1.19
C TRP A 41 15.85 -2.80 -2.48
N VAL A 42 15.34 -1.60 -2.77
CA VAL A 42 15.79 -0.78 -3.92
C VAL A 42 17.22 -0.24 -3.77
N GLU A 43 17.81 -0.35 -2.57
CA GLU A 43 19.20 0.02 -2.26
C GLU A 43 20.10 -1.22 -2.13
N ASN A 44 19.63 -2.42 -2.53
CA ASN A 44 20.40 -3.66 -2.51
C ASN A 44 21.42 -3.72 -3.68
N PRO A 45 22.70 -4.09 -3.45
CA PRO A 45 23.72 -4.14 -4.51
C PRO A 45 23.40 -5.05 -5.70
N GLU A 46 22.81 -6.23 -5.49
CA GLU A 46 22.45 -7.15 -6.57
C GLU A 46 21.31 -6.59 -7.44
N TRP A 47 20.37 -5.87 -6.82
CA TRP A 47 19.31 -5.17 -7.53
C TRP A 47 19.84 -3.98 -8.34
N ILE A 48 20.81 -3.22 -7.78
CA ILE A 48 21.47 -2.12 -8.48
C ILE A 48 22.25 -2.66 -9.69
N ALA A 49 23.06 -3.71 -9.51
CA ALA A 49 23.80 -4.36 -10.58
C ALA A 49 22.86 -4.92 -11.68
N PHE A 50 21.74 -5.55 -11.29
CA PHE A 50 20.71 -5.98 -12.23
C PHE A 50 20.13 -4.80 -13.04
N CYS A 51 19.89 -3.64 -12.41
CA CYS A 51 19.45 -2.45 -13.14
C CYS A 51 20.55 -1.89 -14.06
N GLU A 52 21.82 -1.91 -13.65
CA GLU A 52 22.94 -1.44 -14.48
C GLU A 52 23.19 -2.33 -15.71
N ASP A 53 23.04 -3.65 -15.58
CA ASP A 53 23.22 -4.60 -16.70
C ASP A 53 22.00 -4.68 -17.64
N PHE A 54 20.77 -4.68 -17.10
CA PHE A 54 19.55 -4.94 -17.87
C PHE A 54 18.66 -3.72 -18.13
N LEU A 55 18.77 -2.66 -17.32
CA LEU A 55 17.95 -1.45 -17.40
C LEU A 55 18.79 -0.14 -17.38
N PRO A 56 19.92 -0.01 -18.12
CA PRO A 56 20.88 1.11 -17.96
C PRO A 56 20.34 2.52 -18.32
N ALA A 57 19.15 2.61 -18.91
CA ALA A 57 18.46 3.89 -19.18
C ALA A 57 17.47 4.30 -18.07
N ALA A 58 17.21 3.40 -17.12
CA ALA A 58 16.32 3.60 -15.98
C ALA A 58 17.06 4.25 -14.82
N LYS A 59 16.40 5.19 -14.14
CA LYS A 59 16.90 5.74 -12.88
C LYS A 59 16.31 4.94 -11.72
N VAL A 60 17.14 4.16 -11.03
CA VAL A 60 16.72 3.42 -9.83
C VAL A 60 16.34 4.42 -8.72
N PRO A 61 15.14 4.35 -8.13
CA PRO A 61 14.76 5.22 -7.03
C PRO A 61 15.43 4.76 -5.73
N SER A 62 16.01 5.69 -4.96
CA SER A 62 16.48 5.38 -3.61
C SER A 62 15.30 5.17 -2.65
N ARG A 63 15.54 4.51 -1.52
CA ARG A 63 14.51 4.30 -0.47
C ARG A 63 13.89 5.63 -0.04
N LYS A 64 14.69 6.69 0.04
CA LYS A 64 14.18 8.04 0.37
C LYS A 64 13.15 8.53 -0.66
N VAL A 65 13.36 8.26 -1.95
CA VAL A 65 12.41 8.62 -3.03
C VAL A 65 11.16 7.75 -2.97
N VAL A 66 11.32 6.44 -2.76
CA VAL A 66 10.18 5.51 -2.57
C VAL A 66 9.31 5.94 -1.39
N THR A 67 9.89 6.13 -0.21
CA THR A 67 9.13 6.48 1.01
C THR A 67 8.46 7.85 0.96
N ASN A 68 9.15 8.89 0.47
CA ASN A 68 8.69 10.29 0.64
C ASN A 68 7.99 10.86 -0.60
N CYS A 69 7.95 10.13 -1.72
CA CYS A 69 7.35 10.61 -2.97
C CYS A 69 6.51 9.53 -3.65
N LEU A 70 7.13 8.43 -4.09
CA LEU A 70 6.46 7.46 -4.96
C LEU A 70 5.32 6.72 -4.25
N LEU A 71 5.56 6.24 -3.03
CA LEU A 71 4.56 5.51 -2.24
C LEU A 71 3.36 6.41 -1.87
N PRO A 72 3.52 7.65 -1.36
CA PRO A 72 2.42 8.60 -1.20
C PRO A 72 1.64 8.87 -2.48
N THR A 73 2.32 9.22 -3.59
CA THR A 73 1.66 9.55 -4.86
C THR A 73 0.86 8.37 -5.42
N THR A 74 1.42 7.16 -5.37
CA THR A 74 0.73 5.92 -5.81
C THR A 74 -0.50 5.64 -4.95
N LEU A 75 -0.37 5.79 -3.61
CA LEU A 75 -1.48 5.62 -2.67
C LEU A 75 -2.62 6.63 -2.86
N ASP A 76 -2.31 7.88 -3.25
CA ASP A 76 -3.32 8.91 -3.51
C ASP A 76 -4.01 8.74 -4.87
N ALA A 77 -3.29 8.24 -5.89
CA ALA A 77 -3.88 7.84 -7.17
C ALA A 77 -4.84 6.65 -6.99
N MET A 78 -4.40 5.58 -6.30
CA MET A 78 -5.27 4.48 -5.88
C MET A 78 -6.46 4.98 -5.06
N CYS A 79 -6.18 5.89 -4.12
CA CYS A 79 -7.16 6.56 -3.26
C CYS A 79 -8.32 7.19 -4.04
N THR A 80 -7.96 7.93 -5.08
CA THR A 80 -8.90 8.61 -5.96
C THR A 80 -9.74 7.62 -6.77
N SER A 81 -9.16 6.53 -7.28
CA SER A 81 -9.93 5.51 -8.01
C SER A 81 -10.86 4.73 -7.08
N VAL A 82 -10.38 4.29 -5.92
CA VAL A 82 -11.18 3.55 -4.91
C VAL A 82 -12.37 4.39 -4.42
N HIS A 83 -12.19 5.69 -4.15
CA HIS A 83 -13.32 6.55 -3.74
C HIS A 83 -14.35 6.74 -4.86
N ARG A 84 -13.89 6.86 -6.12
CA ARG A 84 -14.76 6.91 -7.31
C ARG A 84 -15.52 5.59 -7.53
N GLU A 85 -14.89 4.46 -7.26
CA GLU A 85 -15.49 3.12 -7.39
C GLU A 85 -16.42 2.77 -6.23
N ALA A 86 -16.21 3.32 -5.03
CA ALA A 86 -17.08 3.18 -3.87
C ALA A 86 -18.41 3.97 -3.99
N ALA A 87 -18.44 4.99 -4.86
CA ALA A 87 -19.55 5.93 -4.94
C ALA A 87 -20.89 5.23 -5.28
N GLY A 88 -21.85 5.31 -4.35
CA GLY A 88 -23.17 4.70 -4.48
C GLY A 88 -23.20 3.17 -4.41
N GLN A 89 -22.10 2.51 -4.05
CA GLN A 89 -22.01 1.05 -3.97
C GLN A 89 -22.29 0.53 -2.55
N SER A 90 -22.55 -0.78 -2.43
CA SER A 90 -22.57 -1.44 -1.13
C SER A 90 -21.16 -1.71 -0.63
N VAL A 91 -20.86 -1.23 0.57
CA VAL A 91 -19.53 -1.28 1.18
C VAL A 91 -19.61 -1.94 2.54
N THR A 92 -18.85 -3.02 2.74
CA THR A 92 -18.57 -3.58 4.06
C THR A 92 -17.23 -3.06 4.59
N ALA A 93 -17.12 -2.84 5.90
CA ALA A 93 -15.87 -2.52 6.57
C ALA A 93 -15.62 -3.57 7.66
N GLN A 94 -14.47 -4.24 7.60
CA GLN A 94 -13.99 -5.18 8.61
C GLN A 94 -12.86 -4.53 9.39
N CYS A 95 -13.05 -4.40 10.70
CA CYS A 95 -12.02 -3.96 11.65
C CYS A 95 -11.52 -5.18 12.42
N ASP A 96 -10.21 -5.38 12.40
CA ASP A 96 -9.50 -6.38 13.19
C ASP A 96 -8.48 -5.69 14.10
N GLY A 97 -8.27 -6.22 15.30
CA GLY A 97 -7.50 -5.55 16.35
C GLY A 97 -6.71 -6.55 17.18
N TRP A 98 -5.38 -6.44 17.15
CA TRP A 98 -4.48 -7.30 17.91
C TRP A 98 -3.47 -6.48 18.73
N SER A 99 -2.96 -7.10 19.78
CA SER A 99 -1.88 -6.53 20.61
C SER A 99 -0.65 -7.40 20.46
N GLY A 100 0.48 -6.80 20.09
CA GLY A 100 1.76 -7.51 20.04
C GLY A 100 2.36 -7.74 21.42
N GLU A 101 3.24 -8.73 21.56
CA GLU A 101 4.02 -8.98 22.80
C GLU A 101 4.88 -7.77 23.20
N ASN A 102 5.22 -6.92 22.23
CA ASN A 102 5.87 -5.62 22.41
C ASN A 102 4.95 -4.53 23.02
N HIS A 103 3.72 -4.88 23.42
CA HIS A 103 2.70 -3.97 23.97
C HIS A 103 2.23 -2.87 23.00
N HIS A 104 2.44 -3.04 21.70
CA HIS A 104 1.82 -2.19 20.68
C HIS A 104 0.44 -2.75 20.29
N HIS A 105 -0.58 -1.90 20.36
CA HIS A 105 -1.91 -2.19 19.82
C HIS A 105 -1.94 -1.83 18.33
N TYR A 106 -2.43 -2.75 17.50
CA TYR A 106 -2.61 -2.58 16.06
C TYR A 106 -4.08 -2.76 15.73
N ILE A 107 -4.61 -1.88 14.89
CA ILE A 107 -6.00 -1.96 14.40
C ILE A 107 -5.92 -1.86 12.88
N ALA A 108 -6.23 -2.96 12.19
CA ALA A 108 -6.05 -3.11 10.75
C ALA A 108 -7.39 -3.39 10.05
N PHE A 109 -7.51 -2.86 8.84
CA PHE A 109 -8.80 -2.54 8.25
C PHE A 109 -8.90 -3.11 6.83
N MET A 110 -10.05 -3.69 6.51
CA MET A 110 -10.42 -4.07 5.15
C MET A 110 -11.81 -3.51 4.84
N VAL A 111 -11.84 -2.44 4.05
CA VAL A 111 -13.07 -1.97 3.42
C VAL A 111 -13.22 -2.73 2.10
N THR A 112 -14.45 -3.12 1.76
CA THR A 112 -14.75 -4.00 0.62
C THR A 112 -15.99 -3.48 -0.11
N ILE A 113 -15.80 -3.02 -1.34
CA ILE A 113 -16.85 -2.56 -2.26
C ILE A 113 -17.30 -3.76 -3.10
N ASN A 114 -18.58 -4.15 -3.02
CA ASN A 114 -19.14 -5.24 -3.85
C ASN A 114 -18.29 -6.54 -3.89
N GLY A 115 -17.56 -6.86 -2.82
CA GLY A 115 -16.65 -8.02 -2.75
C GLY A 115 -15.19 -7.78 -3.18
N LYS A 116 -14.74 -6.52 -3.38
CA LYS A 116 -13.35 -6.16 -3.71
C LYS A 116 -12.80 -5.06 -2.78
N THR A 117 -11.55 -5.20 -2.35
CA THR A 117 -10.97 -4.38 -1.27
C THR A 117 -10.67 -2.93 -1.68
N ALA A 118 -10.85 -2.00 -0.74
CA ALA A 118 -10.77 -0.56 -0.87
C ALA A 118 -9.83 0.04 0.19
N ALA A 119 -8.77 0.74 -0.25
CA ALA A 119 -7.55 0.87 0.56
C ALA A 119 -7.42 2.09 1.52
N LYS A 120 -8.28 3.13 1.46
CA LYS A 120 -8.16 4.32 2.36
C LYS A 120 -9.42 4.84 3.06
N LEU A 121 -10.62 4.34 2.75
CA LEU A 121 -11.84 4.82 3.44
C LEU A 121 -11.76 4.60 4.97
N PHE A 122 -10.96 3.62 5.39
CA PHE A 122 -10.75 3.22 6.77
C PHE A 122 -9.83 4.14 7.59
N GLU A 123 -8.79 4.73 6.99
CA GLU A 123 -7.87 5.63 7.71
C GLU A 123 -8.64 6.84 8.25
N ARG A 124 -9.60 7.35 7.47
CA ARG A 124 -10.59 8.36 7.91
C ARG A 124 -11.55 7.85 8.98
N MET A 125 -11.90 6.57 8.99
CA MET A 125 -12.77 6.02 10.04
C MET A 125 -12.03 5.79 11.37
N ILE A 126 -10.71 5.60 11.38
CA ILE A 126 -9.94 5.51 12.63
C ILE A 126 -9.34 6.84 13.12
N GLU A 127 -9.26 7.89 12.29
CA GLU A 127 -9.31 9.28 12.80
C GLU A 127 -10.59 9.46 13.62
N VAL A 128 -11.75 9.13 13.03
CA VAL A 128 -13.06 9.26 13.68
C VAL A 128 -13.19 8.40 14.94
N ILE A 129 -12.58 7.20 14.98
CA ILE A 129 -12.69 6.30 16.13
C ILE A 129 -11.62 6.53 17.21
N ASN A 130 -10.40 6.96 16.91
CA ASN A 130 -9.48 7.41 17.97
C ASN A 130 -9.94 8.70 18.67
N ILE A 131 -10.73 9.54 17.99
CA ILE A 131 -11.47 10.67 18.61
C ILE A 131 -12.60 10.19 19.54
N LEU A 132 -13.10 8.95 19.38
CA LEU A 132 -14.18 8.40 20.19
C LEU A 132 -13.71 7.49 21.33
N GLU A 133 -12.69 6.64 21.11
CA GLU A 133 -12.27 5.63 22.09
C GLU A 133 -11.29 6.14 23.15
N ASN A 134 -10.53 7.21 22.88
CA ASN A 134 -9.65 7.82 23.89
C ASN A 134 -10.40 8.68 24.94
N GLU A 135 -11.74 8.72 24.88
CA GLU A 135 -12.62 9.07 26.00
C GLU A 135 -13.50 7.89 26.48
N TRP A 136 -13.53 6.74 25.79
CA TRP A 136 -14.70 5.86 25.85
C TRP A 136 -14.46 4.33 25.80
N ASP A 137 -15.06 3.68 26.80
CA ASP A 137 -15.24 2.25 27.11
C ASP A 137 -15.66 1.33 25.92
N VAL A 138 -15.65 0.01 26.15
CA VAL A 138 -16.03 -1.18 25.31
C VAL A 138 -17.39 -1.05 24.57
N ARG A 139 -18.11 0.03 24.85
CA ARG A 139 -19.32 0.51 24.19
C ARG A 139 -19.10 0.93 22.74
N ALA A 140 -17.88 1.15 22.23
CA ALA A 140 -17.64 1.70 20.89
C ALA A 140 -18.47 1.05 19.75
N ARG A 141 -18.52 -0.29 19.67
CA ARG A 141 -19.41 -0.98 18.70
C ARG A 141 -20.90 -0.78 18.98
N LYS A 142 -21.32 -0.75 20.25
CA LYS A 142 -22.71 -0.42 20.62
C LYS A 142 -23.06 1.03 20.27
N LEU A 143 -22.14 1.98 20.49
CA LEU A 143 -22.27 3.38 20.08
C LEU A 143 -22.39 3.52 18.57
N LEU A 144 -21.59 2.80 17.79
CA LEU A 144 -21.69 2.79 16.33
C LEU A 144 -23.09 2.35 15.87
N GLY A 145 -23.63 1.29 16.45
CA GLY A 145 -25.01 0.85 16.17
C GLY A 145 -26.10 1.82 16.63
N HIS A 146 -25.93 2.47 17.79
CA HIS A 146 -26.86 3.49 18.27
C HIS A 146 -26.80 4.80 17.46
N ARG A 147 -25.61 5.19 16.99
CA ARG A 147 -25.35 6.42 16.23
C ARG A 147 -25.69 6.26 14.74
N PHE A 148 -25.53 5.05 14.21
CA PHE A 148 -25.79 4.69 12.82
C PHE A 148 -26.69 3.45 12.74
N PRO A 149 -27.98 3.55 13.12
CA PRO A 149 -28.89 2.40 13.19
C PRO A 149 -29.22 1.74 11.83
N TYR A 150 -28.77 2.35 10.73
CA TYR A 150 -28.80 1.78 9.38
C TYR A 150 -27.58 0.91 9.04
N LEU A 151 -26.58 0.83 9.93
CA LEU A 151 -25.31 0.13 9.70
C LEU A 151 -25.38 -1.30 10.25
N ILE A 152 -25.33 -2.29 9.36
CA ILE A 152 -25.39 -3.71 9.72
C ILE A 152 -24.02 -4.14 10.27
N MET A 153 -23.97 -4.52 11.55
CA MET A 153 -22.74 -4.93 12.25
C MET A 153 -22.80 -6.41 12.68
N PRO A 154 -22.56 -7.38 11.76
CA PRO A 154 -22.47 -8.78 12.15
C PRO A 154 -21.30 -9.03 13.11
N ASP A 155 -21.39 -10.09 13.92
CA ASP A 155 -20.28 -10.52 14.77
C ASP A 155 -19.15 -11.16 13.95
N CYS A 156 -17.91 -11.00 14.44
CA CYS A 156 -16.78 -11.72 13.88
C CYS A 156 -16.87 -13.20 14.26
N TYR A 157 -17.17 -14.06 13.29
CA TYR A 157 -17.36 -15.50 13.50
C TYR A 157 -16.16 -16.17 14.19
N ALA A 158 -14.92 -15.72 13.92
CA ALA A 158 -13.72 -16.25 14.56
C ALA A 158 -13.73 -16.07 16.09
N HIS A 159 -14.29 -14.96 16.59
CA HIS A 159 -14.43 -14.71 18.03
C HIS A 159 -15.44 -15.69 18.67
N HIS A 160 -16.50 -16.06 17.97
CA HIS A 160 -17.47 -17.06 18.46
C HIS A 160 -16.92 -18.49 18.45
N MET A 161 -15.83 -18.76 17.73
CA MET A 161 -15.15 -20.06 17.65
C MET A 161 -13.92 -20.16 18.57
N SER A 162 -13.66 -19.15 19.40
CA SER A 162 -12.46 -19.03 20.26
C SER A 162 -12.72 -19.34 21.74
N TYR A 163 -13.82 -20.05 22.05
CA TYR A 163 -14.27 -20.45 23.39
C TYR A 163 -14.70 -21.93 23.42
#